data_AF-A0A949YJJ5-F1
#
_entry.id   AF-A0A949YJJ5-F1
#
_cell.length_a   1.000
_cell.length_b   1.000
_cell.length_c   1.000
_cell.angle_alpha   90.00
_cell.angle_beta   90.00
_cell.angle_gamma   90.00
#
_symmetry.space_group_name_H-M   'P 1'
#
loop_
_entity.id
_entity.type
_entity.pdbx_description
1 polymer ?
#
loop_
_entity_poly.entity_id
_entity_poly.type
_entity_poly.pdbx_seq_one_letter_code
_entity_poly.pdbx_strand_id
1 'polypeptide(L)'
;MGLLHSQDLRSFGVKGPKEGKQYFFPSEAITANGKFIPAKTLMMDQYCLECHKDAYDGWFHSAHRRSSFNNKAYLMSVRETRKVSLERDGSTQASRWCAGCHDPVPFFSGEFDDPNFDDVHNPTGQAGITCSACHVITTVNNTRGNSAYTVEEPQHYPFVFSTNPILKWVNLTLVKAKPEMHKKTFLKPIVKSAEFCSVCHKVGLPFAVNHYKDFVRGQDHYNSYLLSGVSGHGARSFYYPPVAKSNYDECHMDLLASNDFEASDFDDKGVRQIHSPFTTRHSPLLLATTPFPV
;
A
#
# COMPACT_ATOMS: atom_id res chain seq x y z
N MET A 1 -24.59 -10.84 -32.57
CA MET A 1 -24.39 -9.45 -32.09
C MET A 1 -23.99 -9.51 -30.63
N GLY A 2 -22.79 -9.07 -30.24
CA GLY A 2 -22.45 -9.01 -28.80
C GLY A 2 -20.96 -9.05 -28.46
N LEU A 3 -20.12 -8.30 -29.17
CA LEU A 3 -18.69 -8.12 -28.82
C LEU A 3 -18.34 -6.65 -28.53
N LEU A 4 -19.34 -5.80 -28.22
CA LEU A 4 -19.16 -4.35 -28.08
C LEU A 4 -19.06 -3.82 -26.64
N HIS A 5 -18.88 -4.67 -25.62
CA HIS A 5 -18.73 -4.22 -24.23
C HIS A 5 -17.42 -4.66 -23.56
N SER A 6 -16.40 -5.07 -24.31
CA SER A 6 -15.14 -5.55 -23.71
C SER A 6 -14.11 -4.45 -23.41
N GLN A 7 -14.44 -3.18 -23.65
CA GLN A 7 -13.56 -2.07 -23.28
C GLN A 7 -14.03 -1.47 -21.97
N ASP A 8 -13.14 -1.48 -20.98
CA ASP A 8 -13.34 -0.76 -19.73
C ASP A 8 -13.49 0.73 -20.05
N LEU A 9 -14.70 1.28 -19.89
CA LEU A 9 -15.00 2.68 -20.16
C LEU A 9 -14.13 3.63 -19.33
N ARG A 10 -13.61 3.17 -18.18
CA ARG A 10 -12.67 3.95 -17.36
C ARG A 10 -11.35 4.17 -18.08
N SER A 11 -10.96 3.30 -19.01
CA SER A 11 -9.71 3.46 -19.77
C SER A 11 -9.81 4.52 -20.87
N PHE A 12 -11.01 4.99 -21.20
CA PHE A 12 -11.27 5.97 -22.25
C PHE A 12 -10.86 7.38 -21.80
N GLY A 13 -10.01 8.06 -22.57
CA GLY A 13 -9.57 9.43 -22.27
C GLY A 13 -8.62 9.58 -21.08
N VAL A 14 -8.30 8.50 -20.36
CA VAL A 14 -7.31 8.55 -19.26
C VAL A 14 -5.92 8.82 -19.84
N LYS A 15 -5.30 9.88 -19.33
CA LYS A 15 -3.91 10.24 -19.63
C LYS A 15 -2.97 9.23 -18.99
N GLY A 16 -2.01 8.75 -19.77
CA GLY A 16 -0.87 8.01 -19.26
C GLY A 16 0.41 8.79 -19.49
N PRO A 17 1.50 8.44 -18.79
CA PRO A 17 2.82 8.93 -19.14
C PRO A 17 3.20 8.49 -20.56
N LYS A 18 4.04 9.26 -21.25
CA LYS A 18 4.50 8.93 -22.61
C LYS A 18 5.25 7.60 -22.65
N GLU A 19 5.93 7.29 -21.55
CA GLU A 19 6.78 6.13 -21.32
C GLU A 19 5.97 4.88 -20.91
N GLY A 20 4.65 5.01 -20.71
CA GLY A 20 3.78 3.92 -20.28
C GLY A 20 4.28 3.27 -18.98
N LYS A 21 4.39 1.93 -18.98
CA LYS A 21 4.86 1.18 -17.80
C LYS A 21 6.29 1.53 -17.37
N GLN A 22 7.13 2.05 -18.26
CA GLN A 22 8.51 2.43 -17.92
C GLN A 22 8.59 3.74 -17.12
N TYR A 23 7.50 4.51 -17.07
CA TYR A 23 7.45 5.74 -16.28
C TYR A 23 7.78 5.52 -14.81
N PHE A 24 7.38 4.40 -14.22
CA PHE A 24 7.53 4.17 -12.79
C PHE A 24 8.96 3.78 -12.38
N PHE A 25 9.82 3.44 -13.34
CA PHE A 25 11.22 3.11 -13.06
C PHE A 25 11.94 4.31 -12.38
N PRO A 26 12.83 4.09 -11.38
CA PRO A 26 13.37 2.81 -10.87
C PRO A 26 12.55 2.06 -9.80
N SER A 27 11.30 2.45 -9.53
CA SER A 27 10.36 1.53 -8.87
C SER A 27 9.94 0.44 -9.85
N GLU A 28 9.78 -0.80 -9.37
CA GLU A 28 9.23 -1.91 -10.16
C GLU A 28 7.68 -1.92 -10.17
N ALA A 29 7.04 -0.92 -9.55
CA ALA A 29 5.59 -0.79 -9.55
C ALA A 29 5.09 -0.42 -10.94
N ILE A 30 3.95 -0.99 -11.35
CA ILE A 30 3.32 -0.66 -12.63
C ILE A 30 1.80 -0.58 -12.49
N THR A 31 1.17 0.18 -13.38
CA THR A 31 -0.29 0.13 -13.55
C THR A 31 -0.65 -0.90 -14.61
N ALA A 32 -1.80 -1.58 -14.45
CA ALA A 32 -2.22 -2.67 -15.32
C ALA A 32 -2.19 -2.29 -16.82
N ASN A 33 -2.64 -1.06 -17.12
CA ASN A 33 -2.72 -0.50 -18.47
C ASN A 33 -1.60 0.52 -18.80
N GLY A 34 -0.63 0.73 -17.90
CA GLY A 34 0.45 1.70 -18.09
C GLY A 34 0.01 3.17 -18.06
N LYS A 35 -1.23 3.48 -17.66
CA LYS A 35 -1.76 4.84 -17.50
C LYS A 35 -1.74 5.29 -16.05
N PHE A 36 -1.98 6.58 -15.81
CA PHE A 36 -2.20 7.09 -14.46
C PHE A 36 -3.56 6.65 -13.90
N ILE A 37 -3.62 6.55 -12.58
CA ILE A 37 -4.85 6.30 -11.81
C ILE A 37 -5.24 7.61 -11.12
N PRO A 38 -6.49 8.10 -11.29
CA PRO A 38 -6.91 9.36 -10.64
C PRO A 38 -6.69 9.32 -9.12
N ALA A 39 -6.08 10.35 -8.54
CA ALA A 39 -5.80 10.40 -7.09
C ALA A 39 -7.06 10.14 -6.24
N LYS A 40 -8.21 10.69 -6.64
CA LYS A 40 -9.50 10.48 -5.95
C LYS A 40 -9.92 9.01 -5.81
N THR A 41 -9.54 8.13 -6.74
CA THR A 41 -9.88 6.70 -6.66
C THR A 41 -8.93 5.94 -5.71
N LEU A 42 -7.78 6.54 -5.39
CA LEU A 42 -6.81 6.01 -4.42
C LEU A 42 -6.99 6.63 -3.03
N MET A 43 -7.72 7.75 -2.89
CA MET A 43 -7.94 8.47 -1.63
C MET A 43 -9.36 8.23 -1.06
N MET A 44 -9.77 6.97 -0.97
CA MET A 44 -11.13 6.58 -0.57
C MET A 44 -11.27 6.22 0.92
N ASP A 45 -10.31 6.56 1.76
CA ASP A 45 -10.27 6.11 3.17
C ASP A 45 -11.51 6.54 3.97
N GLN A 46 -12.03 7.75 3.72
CA GLN A 46 -13.28 8.23 4.34
C GLN A 46 -14.52 7.46 3.88
N TYR A 47 -14.51 6.97 2.63
CA TYR A 47 -15.57 6.10 2.14
C TYR A 47 -15.48 4.70 2.79
N CYS A 48 -14.25 4.19 2.99
CA CYS A 48 -14.03 2.93 3.70
C CYS A 48 -14.51 3.01 5.17
N LEU A 49 -14.25 4.12 5.86
CA LEU A 49 -14.64 4.37 7.25
C LEU A 49 -16.16 4.22 7.50
N GLU A 50 -17.01 4.43 6.50
CA GLU A 50 -18.47 4.27 6.63
C GLU A 50 -18.89 2.83 6.95
N CYS A 51 -18.03 1.84 6.69
CA CYS A 51 -18.28 0.42 6.93
C CYS A 51 -17.15 -0.33 7.65
N HIS A 52 -15.93 0.22 7.66
CA HIS A 52 -14.71 -0.39 8.18
C HIS A 52 -14.05 0.52 9.22
N LYS A 53 -14.74 0.74 10.33
CA LYS A 53 -14.31 1.72 11.33
C LYS A 53 -13.11 1.23 12.11
N ASP A 54 -13.11 -0.01 12.56
CA ASP A 54 -12.03 -0.56 13.38
C ASP A 54 -10.76 -0.71 12.53
N ALA A 55 -10.90 -1.15 11.28
CA ALA A 55 -9.79 -1.21 10.33
C ALA A 55 -9.23 0.18 10.00
N TYR A 56 -10.10 1.19 9.81
CA TYR A 56 -9.68 2.58 9.59
C TYR A 56 -8.93 3.12 10.80
N ASP A 57 -9.44 2.90 12.01
CA ASP A 57 -8.82 3.40 13.24
C ASP A 57 -7.42 2.79 13.43
N GLY A 58 -7.26 1.49 13.14
CA GLY A 58 -5.93 0.85 13.10
C GLY A 58 -5.02 1.49 12.05
N TRP A 59 -5.51 1.65 10.82
CA TRP A 59 -4.72 2.22 9.73
C TRP A 59 -4.29 3.66 10.06
N PHE A 60 -5.18 4.49 10.57
CA PHE A 60 -4.95 5.90 10.85
C PHE A 60 -3.80 6.12 11.84
N HIS A 61 -3.60 5.20 12.79
CA HIS A 61 -2.51 5.24 13.76
C HIS A 61 -1.24 4.47 13.32
N SER A 62 -1.25 3.87 12.13
CA SER A 62 -0.15 3.05 11.62
C SER A 62 0.98 3.87 10.97
N ALA A 63 2.16 3.25 10.86
CA ALA A 63 3.25 3.77 10.06
C ALA A 63 2.91 3.83 8.56
N HIS A 64 1.97 3.01 8.07
CA HIS A 64 1.51 3.03 6.69
C HIS A 64 0.74 4.32 6.36
N ARG A 65 -0.11 4.80 7.27
CA ARG A 65 -0.73 6.13 7.15
C ARG A 65 0.30 7.25 7.18
N ARG A 66 1.38 7.04 7.94
CA ARG A 66 2.49 7.99 8.15
C ARG A 66 3.72 7.68 7.29
N SER A 67 3.53 7.10 6.10
CA SER A 67 4.62 6.65 5.24
C SER A 67 5.13 7.73 4.27
N SER A 68 4.30 8.72 3.95
CA SER A 68 4.56 9.72 2.91
C SER A 68 5.17 11.00 3.51
N PHE A 69 4.99 12.16 2.88
CA PHE A 69 5.59 13.43 3.30
C PHE A 69 5.08 13.97 4.65
N ASN A 70 4.03 13.36 5.21
CA ASN A 70 3.58 13.54 6.59
C ASN A 70 4.54 12.96 7.66
N ASN A 71 5.66 12.37 7.22
CA ASN A 71 6.78 11.90 8.01
C ASN A 71 8.04 12.71 7.68
N LYS A 72 8.55 13.45 8.66
CA LYS A 72 9.67 14.39 8.47
C LYS A 72 10.98 13.69 8.08
N ALA A 73 11.23 12.49 8.59
CA ALA A 73 12.43 11.74 8.24
C ALA A 73 12.39 11.32 6.77
N TYR A 74 11.24 10.80 6.33
CA TYR A 74 11.00 10.44 4.95
C TYR A 74 11.08 11.64 3.99
N LEU A 75 10.38 12.73 4.31
CA LEU A 75 10.39 13.98 3.54
C LEU A 75 11.82 14.48 3.30
N MET A 76 12.66 14.47 4.34
CA MET A 76 14.07 14.86 4.22
C MET A 76 14.84 13.93 3.28
N SER A 77 14.67 12.61 3.42
CA SER A 77 15.34 11.62 2.56
C SER A 77 14.95 11.75 1.09
N VAL A 78 13.67 11.96 0.77
CA VAL A 78 13.22 12.14 -0.62
C VAL A 78 13.76 13.44 -1.21
N ARG A 79 13.73 14.55 -0.45
CA ARG A 79 14.27 15.83 -0.91
C ARG A 79 15.77 15.76 -1.17
N GLU A 80 16.54 15.12 -0.30
CA GLU A 80 17.98 14.94 -0.52
C GLU A 80 18.24 14.04 -1.73
N THR A 81 17.50 12.94 -1.87
CA THR A 81 17.59 12.07 -3.06
C THR A 81 17.29 12.85 -4.33
N ARG A 82 16.23 13.66 -4.35
CA ARG A 82 15.88 14.52 -5.49
C ARG A 82 16.98 15.52 -5.80
N LYS A 83 17.55 16.18 -4.79
CA LYS A 83 18.64 17.14 -4.95
C LYS A 83 19.88 16.47 -5.56
N VAL A 84 20.36 15.38 -4.95
CA VAL A 84 21.55 14.66 -5.40
C VAL A 84 21.35 14.09 -6.81
N SER A 85 20.20 13.50 -7.11
CA SER A 85 19.92 12.98 -8.45
C SER A 85 19.74 14.08 -9.49
N LEU A 86 19.21 15.25 -9.11
CA LEU A 86 19.15 16.39 -10.03
C LEU A 86 20.56 16.90 -10.36
N GLU A 87 21.43 17.05 -9.35
CA GLU A 87 22.82 17.47 -9.53
C GLU A 87 23.64 16.45 -10.35
N ARG A 88 23.42 15.15 -10.12
CA ARG A 88 24.17 14.05 -10.74
C ARG A 88 23.65 13.67 -12.14
N ASP A 89 22.33 13.62 -12.31
CA ASP A 89 21.68 12.98 -13.47
C ASP A 89 20.84 13.98 -14.29
N GLY A 90 20.68 15.23 -13.81
CA GLY A 90 19.77 16.20 -14.42
C GLY A 90 18.29 15.83 -14.25
N SER A 91 17.97 14.92 -13.32
CA SER A 91 16.63 14.32 -13.19
C SER A 91 16.34 13.89 -11.76
N THR A 92 15.10 14.09 -11.30
CA THR A 92 14.62 13.63 -9.99
C THR A 92 14.10 12.19 -10.01
N GLN A 93 14.15 11.51 -11.17
CA GLN A 93 13.52 10.20 -11.37
C GLN A 93 14.00 9.12 -10.40
N ALA A 94 15.24 9.17 -9.90
CA ALA A 94 15.72 8.23 -8.90
C ALA A 94 14.81 8.18 -7.65
N SER A 95 14.16 9.29 -7.30
CA SER A 95 13.23 9.36 -6.17
C SER A 95 11.94 8.55 -6.36
N ARG A 96 11.61 8.11 -7.59
CA ARG A 96 10.49 7.19 -7.83
C ARG A 96 10.68 5.85 -7.14
N TRP A 97 11.93 5.43 -6.91
CA TRP A 97 12.24 4.23 -6.10
C TRP A 97 11.62 4.33 -4.69
N CYS A 98 11.56 5.53 -4.11
CA CYS A 98 10.90 5.77 -2.83
C CYS A 98 9.37 5.73 -2.97
N ALA A 99 8.86 6.38 -4.02
CA ALA A 99 7.44 6.66 -4.23
C ALA A 99 6.59 5.39 -4.39
N GLY A 100 7.13 4.35 -5.03
CA GLY A 100 6.43 3.08 -5.22
C GLY A 100 6.04 2.37 -3.92
N CYS A 101 6.73 2.65 -2.81
CA CYS A 101 6.36 2.08 -1.50
C CYS A 101 5.66 3.11 -0.60
N HIS A 102 6.08 4.37 -0.65
CA HIS A 102 5.72 5.37 0.36
C HIS A 102 4.64 6.35 -0.09
N ASP A 103 4.60 6.67 -1.39
CA ASP A 103 3.76 7.73 -1.98
C ASP A 103 2.87 7.23 -3.13
N PRO A 104 2.16 6.10 -2.97
CA PRO A 104 1.41 5.49 -4.09
C PRO A 104 0.37 6.45 -4.71
N VAL A 105 -0.23 7.32 -3.91
CA VAL A 105 -1.25 8.27 -4.41
C VAL A 105 -0.67 9.29 -5.39
N PRO A 106 0.29 10.16 -5.02
CA PRO A 106 0.89 11.09 -5.98
C PRO A 106 1.67 10.35 -7.07
N PHE A 107 2.20 9.17 -6.79
CA PHE A 107 2.98 8.41 -7.77
C PHE A 107 2.12 7.87 -8.92
N PHE A 108 1.02 7.18 -8.62
CA PHE A 108 0.15 6.62 -9.66
C PHE A 108 -0.76 7.66 -10.32
N SER A 109 -0.99 8.81 -9.68
CA SER A 109 -1.71 9.93 -10.31
C SER A 109 -0.84 10.77 -11.25
N GLY A 110 0.48 10.60 -11.19
CA GLY A 110 1.45 11.38 -11.97
C GLY A 110 1.83 12.71 -11.33
N GLU A 111 1.26 13.05 -10.17
CA GLU A 111 1.58 14.27 -9.42
C GLU A 111 3.01 14.25 -8.86
N PHE A 112 3.56 13.07 -8.54
CA PHE A 112 4.85 12.94 -7.85
C PHE A 112 6.03 13.56 -8.63
N ASP A 113 6.01 13.49 -9.96
CA ASP A 113 7.06 14.07 -10.81
C ASP A 113 6.70 15.46 -11.36
N ASP A 114 5.56 16.04 -10.96
CA ASP A 114 5.26 17.43 -11.31
C ASP A 114 6.35 18.32 -10.68
N PRO A 115 7.09 19.13 -11.46
CA PRO A 115 8.09 20.06 -10.93
C PRO A 115 7.54 21.05 -9.90
N ASN A 116 6.22 21.29 -9.92
CA ASN A 116 5.52 22.17 -8.99
C ASN A 116 4.76 21.41 -7.89
N PHE A 117 5.03 20.12 -7.71
CA PHE A 117 4.39 19.32 -6.67
C PHE A 117 4.72 19.87 -5.27
N ASP A 118 3.70 20.35 -4.57
CA ASP A 118 3.82 20.75 -3.16
C ASP A 118 3.82 19.52 -2.26
N ASP A 119 5.01 19.01 -1.95
CA ASP A 119 5.22 17.85 -1.08
C ASP A 119 4.78 18.08 0.38
N VAL A 120 4.48 19.31 0.81
CA VAL A 120 4.06 19.61 2.18
C VAL A 120 2.55 19.74 2.31
N HIS A 121 1.90 20.47 1.40
CA HIS A 121 0.49 20.82 1.54
C HIS A 121 -0.43 20.08 0.56
N ASN A 122 0.10 19.44 -0.48
CA ASN A 122 -0.75 18.65 -1.37
C ASN A 122 -1.35 17.45 -0.60
N PRO A 123 -2.69 17.30 -0.56
CA PRO A 123 -3.34 16.16 0.10
C PRO A 123 -2.82 14.79 -0.35
N THR A 124 -2.43 14.63 -1.62
CA THR A 124 -1.89 13.36 -2.13
C THR A 124 -0.57 13.01 -1.46
N GLY A 125 0.31 13.99 -1.24
CA GLY A 125 1.56 13.84 -0.49
C GLY A 125 1.38 13.60 1.02
N GLN A 126 0.17 13.78 1.53
CA GLN A 126 -0.16 13.53 2.94
C GLN A 126 -0.92 12.22 3.17
N ALA A 127 -1.23 11.48 2.09
CA ALA A 127 -2.11 10.30 2.13
C ALA A 127 -1.45 9.07 2.77
N GLY A 128 -0.14 8.86 2.56
CA GLY A 128 0.52 7.62 2.91
C GLY A 128 0.07 6.44 2.04
N ILE A 129 0.20 5.22 2.55
CA ILE A 129 -0.39 4.03 1.94
C ILE A 129 -1.86 3.96 2.37
N THR A 130 -2.77 4.42 1.52
CA THR A 130 -4.22 4.40 1.75
C THR A 130 -4.80 2.98 1.72
N CYS A 131 -6.05 2.81 2.18
CA CYS A 131 -6.78 1.56 2.05
C CYS A 131 -6.78 1.10 0.58
N SER A 132 -7.10 2.02 -0.32
CA SER A 132 -7.14 1.71 -1.76
C SER A 132 -5.76 1.40 -2.30
N ALA A 133 -4.71 2.15 -1.95
CA ALA A 133 -3.36 1.90 -2.45
C ALA A 133 -2.87 0.47 -2.15
N CYS A 134 -3.21 -0.06 -0.97
CA CYS A 134 -2.91 -1.45 -0.61
C CYS A 134 -3.85 -2.45 -1.31
N HIS A 135 -5.16 -2.25 -1.21
CA HIS A 135 -6.16 -3.24 -1.63
C HIS A 135 -6.37 -3.32 -3.16
N VAL A 136 -5.85 -2.35 -3.92
CA VAL A 136 -5.95 -2.36 -5.40
C VAL A 136 -4.75 -3.02 -6.09
N ILE A 137 -3.73 -3.44 -5.33
CA ILE A 137 -2.67 -4.30 -5.84
C ILE A 137 -3.30 -5.61 -6.34
N THR A 138 -3.03 -5.95 -7.60
CA THR A 138 -3.58 -7.14 -8.26
C THR A 138 -2.60 -8.30 -8.27
N THR A 139 -1.30 -7.99 -8.27
CA THR A 139 -0.26 -8.98 -8.55
C THR A 139 1.04 -8.55 -7.88
N VAL A 140 1.72 -9.51 -7.23
CA VAL A 140 3.15 -9.39 -6.91
C VAL A 140 3.92 -9.89 -8.12
N ASN A 141 4.68 -9.01 -8.75
CA ASN A 141 5.40 -9.34 -9.99
C ASN A 141 6.62 -10.20 -9.71
N ASN A 142 7.28 -9.99 -8.56
CA ASN A 142 8.36 -10.82 -8.03
C ASN A 142 8.64 -10.47 -6.56
N THR A 143 9.44 -11.29 -5.88
CA THR A 143 9.84 -11.09 -4.47
C THR A 143 11.23 -10.45 -4.31
N ARG A 144 11.75 -9.76 -5.33
CA ARG A 144 13.04 -9.05 -5.23
C ARG A 144 12.91 -7.73 -4.45
N GLY A 145 11.70 -7.20 -4.34
CA GLY A 145 11.40 -5.96 -3.62
C GLY A 145 11.15 -4.78 -4.55
N ASN A 146 11.49 -3.58 -4.10
CA ASN A 146 11.44 -2.34 -4.90
C ASN A 146 10.08 -2.04 -5.53
N SER A 147 9.00 -2.32 -4.79
CA SER A 147 7.62 -2.14 -5.22
C SER A 147 7.22 -3.01 -6.42
N ALA A 148 7.79 -4.20 -6.56
CA ALA A 148 7.49 -5.12 -7.67
C ALA A 148 6.05 -5.66 -7.64
N TYR A 149 5.08 -4.81 -7.94
CA TYR A 149 3.66 -5.12 -7.95
C TYR A 149 2.92 -4.41 -9.09
N THR A 150 1.76 -4.93 -9.44
CA THR A 150 0.82 -4.30 -10.38
C THR A 150 -0.38 -3.75 -9.62
N VAL A 151 -0.75 -2.50 -9.89
CA VAL A 151 -2.00 -1.88 -9.42
C VAL A 151 -2.98 -1.68 -10.56
N GLU A 152 -4.27 -1.75 -10.24
CA GLU A 152 -5.35 -1.46 -11.16
C GLU A 152 -6.30 -0.43 -10.54
N GLU A 153 -6.87 0.46 -11.35
CA GLU A 153 -7.92 1.35 -10.86
C GLU A 153 -9.11 0.51 -10.32
N PRO A 154 -9.58 0.74 -9.09
CA PRO A 154 -10.67 -0.04 -8.52
C PRO A 154 -12.00 0.20 -9.22
N GLN A 155 -12.76 -0.87 -9.42
CA GLN A 155 -14.16 -0.78 -9.83
C GLN A 155 -15.03 -0.41 -8.63
N HIS A 156 -15.98 0.50 -8.83
CA HIS A 156 -16.87 0.98 -7.77
C HIS A 156 -18.34 0.77 -8.14
N TYR A 157 -19.19 0.67 -7.12
CA TYR A 157 -20.63 0.68 -7.32
C TYR A 157 -21.08 2.07 -7.80
N PRO A 158 -22.22 2.16 -8.51
CA PRO A 158 -22.77 3.45 -8.94
C PRO A 158 -22.87 4.45 -7.80
N PHE A 159 -22.66 5.74 -8.10
CA PHE A 159 -22.78 6.86 -7.16
C PHE A 159 -21.72 6.94 -6.04
N VAL A 160 -20.61 6.20 -6.13
CA VAL A 160 -19.53 6.24 -5.12
C VAL A 160 -18.98 7.66 -4.84
N PHE A 161 -18.95 8.51 -5.86
CA PHE A 161 -18.48 9.90 -5.75
C PHE A 161 -19.61 10.91 -5.61
N SER A 162 -20.86 10.46 -5.44
CA SER A 162 -22.00 11.38 -5.34
C SER A 162 -22.02 12.08 -3.99
N THR A 163 -22.19 13.40 -4.02
CA THR A 163 -22.44 14.21 -2.81
C THR A 163 -23.92 14.25 -2.42
N ASN A 164 -24.82 13.73 -3.26
CA ASN A 164 -26.24 13.66 -2.95
C ASN A 164 -26.52 12.58 -1.89
N PRO A 165 -27.16 12.90 -0.75
CA PRO A 165 -27.37 11.94 0.33
C PRO A 165 -28.15 10.68 -0.09
N ILE A 166 -29.15 10.82 -0.96
CA ILE A 166 -29.96 9.70 -1.45
C ILE A 166 -29.09 8.79 -2.33
N LEU A 167 -28.31 9.35 -3.24
CA LEU A 167 -27.44 8.56 -4.12
C LEU A 167 -26.29 7.89 -3.35
N LYS A 168 -25.75 8.54 -2.31
CA LYS A 168 -24.80 7.93 -1.37
C LYS A 168 -25.44 6.76 -0.62
N TRP A 169 -26.66 6.93 -0.12
CA TRP A 169 -27.42 5.85 0.53
C TRP A 169 -27.67 4.67 -0.43
N VAL A 170 -28.03 4.95 -1.69
CA VAL A 170 -28.18 3.92 -2.74
C VAL A 170 -26.87 3.18 -2.95
N ASN A 171 -25.74 3.88 -3.08
CA ASN A 171 -24.42 3.26 -3.23
C ASN A 171 -24.10 2.30 -2.06
N LEU A 172 -24.21 2.77 -0.82
CA LEU A 172 -23.92 1.96 0.37
C LEU A 172 -24.87 0.75 0.49
N THR A 173 -26.13 0.94 0.13
CA THR A 173 -27.13 -0.14 0.12
C THR A 173 -26.80 -1.20 -0.92
N LEU A 174 -26.39 -0.80 -2.12
CA LEU A 174 -25.98 -1.74 -3.18
C LEU A 174 -24.75 -2.55 -2.78
N VAL A 175 -23.75 -1.91 -2.17
CA VAL A 175 -22.54 -2.58 -1.68
C VAL A 175 -22.89 -3.62 -0.61
N LYS A 176 -23.76 -3.27 0.35
CA LYS A 176 -24.18 -4.18 1.43
C LYS A 176 -25.07 -5.32 0.93
N ALA A 177 -25.98 -5.03 -0.01
CA ALA A 177 -26.94 -6.01 -0.52
C ALA A 177 -26.30 -7.05 -1.46
N LYS A 178 -25.28 -6.66 -2.24
CA LYS A 178 -24.61 -7.53 -3.20
C LYS A 178 -23.10 -7.28 -3.18
N PRO A 179 -22.35 -7.75 -2.16
CA PRO A 179 -20.96 -7.34 -1.90
C PRO A 179 -19.90 -8.03 -2.78
N GLU A 180 -20.26 -8.90 -3.71
CA GLU A 180 -19.32 -9.77 -4.43
C GLU A 180 -18.30 -9.00 -5.27
N MET A 181 -18.73 -7.91 -5.94
CA MET A 181 -17.78 -7.08 -6.69
C MET A 181 -16.86 -6.32 -5.73
N HIS A 182 -17.39 -5.78 -4.64
CA HIS A 182 -16.57 -5.11 -3.62
C HIS A 182 -15.48 -6.04 -3.07
N LYS A 183 -15.85 -7.27 -2.67
CA LYS A 183 -14.91 -8.29 -2.17
C LYS A 183 -13.84 -8.64 -3.22
N LYS A 184 -14.22 -8.85 -4.48
CA LYS A 184 -13.27 -9.17 -5.56
C LYS A 184 -12.34 -8.00 -5.90
N THR A 185 -12.82 -6.77 -5.82
CA THR A 185 -12.02 -5.57 -6.08
C THR A 185 -10.95 -5.37 -5.00
N PHE A 186 -11.30 -5.50 -3.71
CA PHE A 186 -10.41 -5.09 -2.62
C PHE A 186 -9.75 -6.24 -1.85
N LEU A 187 -10.28 -7.46 -1.88
CA LEU A 187 -9.74 -8.59 -1.12
C LEU A 187 -9.29 -9.74 -2.04
N LYS A 188 -8.26 -9.47 -2.82
CA LYS A 188 -7.64 -10.46 -3.71
C LYS A 188 -6.80 -11.45 -2.90
N PRO A 189 -6.65 -12.72 -3.34
CA PRO A 189 -5.89 -13.73 -2.59
C PRO A 189 -4.46 -13.31 -2.26
N ILE A 190 -3.84 -12.51 -3.13
CA ILE A 190 -2.46 -12.07 -2.95
C ILE A 190 -2.24 -11.28 -1.65
N VAL A 191 -3.23 -10.53 -1.16
CA VAL A 191 -3.11 -9.72 0.07
C VAL A 191 -2.86 -10.59 1.31
N LYS A 192 -3.21 -11.88 1.26
CA LYS A 192 -3.03 -12.85 2.35
C LYS A 192 -1.71 -13.62 2.27
N SER A 193 -0.87 -13.35 1.27
CA SER A 193 0.36 -14.10 1.06
C SER A 193 1.55 -13.39 1.68
N ALA A 194 2.57 -14.17 2.07
CA ALA A 194 3.80 -13.60 2.63
C ALA A 194 4.55 -12.71 1.61
N GLU A 195 4.43 -13.00 0.33
CA GLU A 195 5.04 -12.23 -0.76
C GLU A 195 4.46 -10.82 -0.90
N PHE A 196 3.21 -10.61 -0.47
CA PHE A 196 2.55 -9.31 -0.59
C PHE A 196 3.33 -8.20 0.09
N CYS A 197 3.72 -8.41 1.35
CA CYS A 197 4.48 -7.43 2.11
C CYS A 197 5.91 -7.28 1.57
N SER A 198 6.44 -8.28 0.87
CA SER A 198 7.81 -8.29 0.34
C SER A 198 8.06 -7.17 -0.68
N VAL A 199 7.01 -6.72 -1.36
CA VAL A 199 7.16 -5.69 -2.40
C VAL A 199 7.64 -4.36 -1.81
N CYS A 200 7.31 -4.07 -0.55
CA CYS A 200 7.77 -2.87 0.15
C CYS A 200 8.79 -3.18 1.26
N HIS A 201 8.65 -4.31 1.96
CA HIS A 201 9.53 -4.71 3.07
C HIS A 201 10.82 -5.44 2.64
N LYS A 202 11.11 -5.40 1.34
CA LYS A 202 12.39 -5.77 0.76
C LYS A 202 12.75 -4.75 -0.30
N VAL A 203 13.97 -4.26 -0.26
CA VAL A 203 14.49 -3.30 -1.22
C VAL A 203 15.96 -3.58 -1.51
N GLY A 204 16.39 -3.15 -2.68
CA GLY A 204 17.79 -2.97 -3.00
C GLY A 204 17.94 -1.75 -3.87
N LEU A 205 19.06 -1.06 -3.73
CA LEU A 205 19.33 0.14 -4.49
C LEU A 205 19.85 -0.31 -5.86
N PRO A 206 19.08 -0.13 -6.96
CA PRO A 206 19.58 -0.43 -8.29
C PRO A 206 20.61 0.63 -8.70
N PHE A 207 21.38 0.36 -9.76
CA PHE A 207 22.35 1.33 -10.28
C PHE A 207 21.74 2.71 -10.53
N ALA A 208 20.52 2.78 -11.06
CA ALA A 208 19.76 4.01 -11.31
C ALA A 208 19.53 4.89 -10.06
N VAL A 209 19.73 4.35 -8.85
CA VAL A 209 19.67 5.09 -7.60
C VAL A 209 21.08 5.37 -7.06
N ASN A 210 21.96 4.36 -7.05
CA ASN A 210 23.21 4.42 -6.30
C ASN A 210 24.48 4.78 -7.12
N HIS A 211 24.50 4.59 -8.44
CA HIS A 211 25.64 4.88 -9.35
C HIS A 211 26.98 4.24 -8.94
N TYR A 212 26.94 3.15 -8.18
CA TYR A 212 28.13 2.43 -7.69
C TYR A 212 28.14 0.97 -8.15
N LYS A 213 27.08 0.20 -7.83
CA LYS A 213 26.93 -1.21 -8.23
C LYS A 213 25.55 -1.43 -8.81
N ASP A 214 25.43 -2.43 -9.70
CA ASP A 214 24.15 -2.88 -10.25
C ASP A 214 23.12 -3.18 -9.16
N PHE A 215 23.61 -3.63 -8.01
CA PHE A 215 22.80 -3.96 -6.86
C PHE A 215 23.54 -3.65 -5.54
N VAL A 216 22.87 -2.91 -4.64
CA VAL A 216 23.26 -2.77 -3.24
C VAL A 216 22.09 -3.19 -2.35
N ARG A 217 22.33 -4.04 -1.35
CA ARG A 217 21.28 -4.51 -0.44
C ARG A 217 20.82 -3.38 0.46
N GLY A 218 19.52 -3.07 0.43
CA GLY A 218 18.87 -2.22 1.42
C GLY A 218 18.15 -3.07 2.46
N GLN A 219 17.06 -2.56 3.01
CA GLN A 219 16.20 -3.29 3.95
C GLN A 219 15.71 -4.61 3.33
N ASP A 220 15.82 -5.71 4.07
CA ASP A 220 15.32 -7.03 3.66
C ASP A 220 14.75 -7.77 4.85
N HIS A 221 13.50 -7.43 5.20
CA HIS A 221 12.77 -8.16 6.21
C HIS A 221 12.19 -9.46 5.64
N TYR A 222 11.92 -9.47 4.32
CA TYR A 222 11.29 -10.61 3.69
C TYR A 222 12.11 -11.90 3.77
N ASN A 223 13.37 -11.82 3.34
CA ASN A 223 14.25 -12.97 3.39
C ASN A 223 14.63 -13.31 4.83
N SER A 224 14.79 -12.30 5.71
CA SER A 224 15.11 -12.53 7.12
C SER A 224 14.04 -13.38 7.81
N TYR A 225 12.76 -13.08 7.57
CA TYR A 225 11.65 -13.92 8.02
C TYR A 225 11.66 -15.29 7.34
N LEU A 226 11.77 -15.35 6.01
CA LEU A 226 11.69 -16.60 5.25
C LEU A 226 12.81 -17.59 5.63
N LEU A 227 13.99 -17.08 5.98
CA LEU A 227 15.13 -17.88 6.43
C LEU A 227 15.09 -18.19 7.93
N SER A 228 14.18 -17.58 8.69
CA SER A 228 13.97 -17.90 10.10
C SER A 228 13.13 -19.16 10.29
N GLY A 229 13.26 -19.79 11.46
CA GLY A 229 12.47 -20.97 11.79
C GLY A 229 11.01 -20.65 12.06
N VAL A 230 10.69 -19.38 12.31
CA VAL A 230 9.32 -18.88 12.50
C VAL A 230 8.50 -19.07 11.24
N SER A 231 9.09 -18.87 10.05
CA SER A 231 8.40 -19.07 8.77
C SER A 231 8.04 -20.53 8.48
N GLY A 232 8.69 -21.49 9.16
CA GLY A 232 8.63 -22.91 8.82
C GLY A 232 9.46 -23.33 7.60
N HIS A 233 10.09 -22.39 6.87
CA HIS A 233 10.89 -22.68 5.67
C HIS A 233 12.39 -22.78 5.94
N GLY A 234 12.89 -22.07 6.95
CA GLY A 234 14.32 -21.89 7.18
C GLY A 234 15.03 -23.12 7.73
N ALA A 235 15.47 -24.05 6.87
CA ALA A 235 16.10 -25.32 7.26
C ALA A 235 17.38 -25.19 8.13
N ARG A 236 18.03 -24.02 8.12
CA ARG A 236 19.26 -23.73 8.88
C ARG A 236 18.99 -22.96 10.18
N SER A 237 17.73 -22.88 10.61
CA SER A 237 17.35 -22.12 11.79
C SER A 237 17.80 -22.81 13.07
N PHE A 238 18.30 -22.01 14.01
CA PHE A 238 18.68 -22.48 15.34
C PHE A 238 17.47 -22.77 16.24
N TYR A 239 16.35 -22.07 16.01
CA TYR A 239 15.11 -22.20 16.77
C TYR A 239 13.91 -22.29 15.84
N TYR A 240 12.97 -23.18 16.18
CA TYR A 240 11.67 -23.31 15.54
C TYR A 240 10.57 -23.19 16.61
N PRO A 241 9.58 -22.31 16.42
CA PRO A 241 8.42 -22.30 17.30
C PRO A 241 7.59 -23.58 17.11
N PRO A 242 6.77 -23.98 18.10
CA PRO A 242 5.88 -25.13 17.97
C PRO A 242 4.89 -25.00 16.80
N VAL A 243 4.51 -23.76 16.45
CA VAL A 243 3.62 -23.44 15.34
C VAL A 243 4.32 -22.43 14.45
N ALA A 244 4.57 -22.82 13.19
CA ALA A 244 5.09 -21.91 12.18
C ALA A 244 4.07 -20.81 11.86
N LYS A 245 4.58 -19.62 11.60
CA LYS A 245 3.84 -18.46 11.10
C LYS A 245 4.19 -18.36 9.63
N SER A 246 3.27 -18.79 8.77
CA SER A 246 3.52 -18.93 7.33
C SER A 246 3.26 -17.64 6.56
N ASN A 247 2.53 -16.70 7.16
CA ASN A 247 2.29 -15.37 6.63
C ASN A 247 2.63 -14.24 7.62
N TYR A 248 2.87 -13.02 7.10
CA TYR A 248 3.20 -11.84 7.91
C TYR A 248 2.04 -11.33 8.76
N ASP A 249 0.83 -11.44 8.23
CA ASP A 249 -0.40 -10.99 8.89
C ASP A 249 -0.60 -11.69 10.24
N GLU A 250 -0.15 -12.95 10.39
CA GLU A 250 -0.19 -13.67 11.68
C GLU A 250 0.59 -12.99 12.83
N CYS A 251 1.51 -12.08 12.53
CA CYS A 251 2.31 -11.34 13.52
C CYS A 251 2.13 -9.82 13.44
N HIS A 252 1.97 -9.27 12.23
CA HIS A 252 1.91 -7.83 11.99
C HIS A 252 0.48 -7.32 11.78
N MET A 253 -0.50 -8.21 11.62
CA MET A 253 -1.90 -7.86 11.54
C MET A 253 -2.74 -8.65 12.55
N ASP A 254 -2.50 -8.37 13.84
CA ASP A 254 -3.17 -9.06 14.95
C ASP A 254 -4.70 -9.07 14.79
N LEU A 255 -5.32 -10.18 15.18
CA LEU A 255 -6.78 -10.33 15.18
C LEU A 255 -7.38 -9.44 16.29
N LEU A 256 -8.24 -8.51 15.89
CA LEU A 256 -8.99 -7.64 16.79
C LEU A 256 -10.48 -7.92 16.69
N ALA A 257 -11.15 -8.07 17.82
CA ALA A 257 -12.60 -8.18 17.87
C ALA A 257 -13.23 -6.93 17.23
N SER A 258 -14.18 -7.13 16.32
CA SER A 258 -14.71 -6.05 15.49
C SER A 258 -16.13 -6.34 15.01
N ASN A 259 -16.89 -5.27 14.81
CA ASN A 259 -18.21 -5.31 14.19
C ASN A 259 -18.21 -4.86 12.72
N ASP A 260 -17.04 -4.62 12.13
CA ASP A 260 -16.92 -4.26 10.72
C ASP A 260 -17.48 -5.38 9.83
N PHE A 261 -17.93 -5.03 8.62
CA PHE A 261 -18.70 -5.95 7.76
C PHE A 261 -17.90 -7.17 7.30
N GLU A 262 -16.58 -7.07 7.21
CA GLU A 262 -15.64 -8.14 6.86
C GLU A 262 -15.25 -9.03 8.03
N ALA A 263 -15.60 -8.64 9.27
CA ALA A 263 -15.20 -9.38 10.46
C ALA A 263 -15.66 -10.83 10.39
N SER A 264 -14.80 -11.77 10.75
CA SER A 264 -15.06 -13.21 10.67
C SER A 264 -14.58 -13.89 11.94
N ASP A 265 -15.18 -15.02 12.30
CA ASP A 265 -14.72 -15.84 13.42
C ASP A 265 -13.52 -16.68 12.94
N PHE A 266 -12.31 -16.19 13.22
CA PHE A 266 -11.07 -16.81 12.72
C PHE A 266 -10.55 -17.93 13.63
N ASP A 267 -11.01 -17.98 14.88
CA ASP A 267 -10.55 -18.96 15.89
C ASP A 267 -11.67 -19.87 16.42
N ASP A 268 -12.85 -19.83 15.79
CA ASP A 268 -14.05 -20.60 16.12
C ASP A 268 -14.53 -20.41 17.58
N LYS A 269 -14.22 -19.24 18.19
CA LYS A 269 -14.61 -18.93 19.58
C LYS A 269 -15.88 -18.08 19.67
N GLY A 270 -16.58 -17.86 18.56
CA GLY A 270 -17.81 -17.10 18.51
C GLY A 270 -17.62 -15.58 18.50
N VAL A 271 -16.39 -15.09 18.35
CA VAL A 271 -16.07 -13.65 18.30
C VAL A 271 -15.60 -13.30 16.90
N ARG A 272 -16.33 -12.40 16.22
CA ARG A 272 -15.92 -11.89 14.92
C ARG A 272 -14.75 -10.92 15.09
N GLN A 273 -13.74 -11.09 14.25
CA GLN A 273 -12.49 -10.34 14.29
C GLN A 273 -12.10 -9.84 12.91
N ILE A 274 -11.20 -8.86 12.86
CA ILE A 274 -10.51 -8.38 11.66
C ILE A 274 -9.00 -8.50 11.85
N HIS A 275 -8.26 -8.55 10.74
CA HIS A 275 -6.81 -8.39 10.75
C HIS A 275 -6.49 -6.89 10.84
N SER A 276 -5.98 -6.44 11.98
CA SER A 276 -5.70 -5.03 12.21
C SER A 276 -4.43 -4.57 11.49
N PRO A 277 -4.46 -3.50 10.69
CA PRO A 277 -3.24 -2.91 10.14
C PRO A 277 -2.35 -2.21 11.19
N PHE A 278 -2.80 -2.15 12.45
CA PHE A 278 -2.02 -1.69 13.60
C PHE A 278 -1.66 -2.88 14.51
N THR A 279 -0.37 -3.09 14.71
CA THR A 279 0.16 -4.11 15.61
C THR A 279 0.33 -3.52 17.01
N THR A 280 -0.43 -4.04 17.98
CA THR A 280 -0.35 -3.67 19.41
C THR A 280 0.78 -4.39 20.15
N ARG A 281 1.43 -5.38 19.52
CA ARG A 281 2.54 -6.14 20.12
C ARG A 281 3.77 -5.30 20.46
N HIS A 282 3.88 -4.09 19.92
CA HIS A 282 4.75 -3.06 20.47
C HIS A 282 3.95 -2.27 21.52
N SER A 283 3.91 -2.81 22.73
CA SER A 283 3.20 -2.25 23.87
C SER A 283 3.47 -0.74 24.04
N PRO A 284 2.49 0.09 24.46
CA PRO A 284 2.66 1.54 24.65
C PRO A 284 3.66 1.95 25.75
N LEU A 285 4.31 0.99 26.41
CA LEU A 285 5.23 1.22 27.51
C LEU A 285 6.50 2.02 27.16
N LEU A 286 6.76 2.31 25.88
CA LEU A 286 7.87 3.18 25.45
C LEU A 286 7.47 4.64 25.19
N LEU A 287 6.19 5.00 25.33
CA LEU A 287 5.70 6.39 25.21
C LEU A 287 5.30 7.00 26.57
N ALA A 288 5.42 6.25 27.66
CA ALA A 288 5.29 6.80 29.01
C ALA A 288 6.60 7.50 29.41
N THR A 289 6.58 8.83 29.24
CA THR A 289 7.43 9.83 29.87
C THR A 289 8.07 9.37 31.19
N THR A 290 9.36 9.06 31.18
CA THR A 290 10.22 9.24 32.35
C THR A 290 10.75 10.67 32.32
N PRO A 291 10.46 11.52 33.33
CA PRO A 291 11.14 12.80 33.44
C PRO A 291 12.59 12.51 33.83
N PHE A 292 13.54 13.01 33.04
CA PHE A 292 14.93 13.08 33.45
C PHE A 292 15.02 13.93 34.72
N PRO A 293 15.61 13.43 35.83
CA PRO A 293 16.01 14.31 36.90
C PRO A 293 17.22 15.12 36.43
N VAL A 294 17.20 16.40 36.78
CA VAL A 294 18.29 17.38 36.63
C VAL A 294 19.54 16.90 37.38
#